data_AF-A0A5D2NL81-F1
#
_entry.id   AF-A0A5D2NL81-F1
#
_cell.length_a   1.000
_cell.length_b   1.000
_cell.length_c   1.000
_cell.angle_alpha   90.00
_cell.angle_beta   90.00
_cell.angle_gamma   90.00
#
_symmetry.space_group_name_H-M   'P 1'
#
loop_
_entity.id
_entity.type
_entity.pdbx_description
1 polymer ?
#
loop_
_entity_poly.entity_id
_entity_poly.type
_entity_poly.pdbx_seq_one_letter_code
_entity_poly.pdbx_strand_id
1 'polypeptide(L)'
;MIFAKVTDTLDRLAAKLESVYKASGGKKINIISHSMGGLLVKCFMGLHSDVFEKYVKNWIAIAVPFRGAPGYIASTFLNGVSFVEGWEQNFFISKWSMHQLLIECPSIYELMACPSFHWQHMPLLEIWREKEGCNGIPQTILESYRPGESIDIFKESLSGNSIDYGGENIPLPSNLEILKWAKETHKVLSEAKVPSGVKFYNIYGINLETPHSVCYGSKEAPITDIRDLRFSEPTYVCVDGDGTVPVESAKADGLNAEARVGIPGEHRGILCEPHLYRILKHWLKAGNPDPFYNPINDYVILPTTFEMESLHENGIQVTSLKEEWEIITEDQGNQDANKNSLVSSVSVSQGPSKQSSRSKAHATVIVHPQNEGKQHVELNAISVSIDAQS
;
A
#
# COMPACT_ATOMS: atom_id res chain seq x y z
N MET A 1 -20.81 6.16 -0.18
CA MET A 1 -20.02 6.44 -1.39
C MET A 1 -19.72 5.13 -2.10
N ILE A 2 -20.58 4.72 -3.04
CA ILE A 2 -20.49 3.45 -3.78
C ILE A 2 -20.11 3.81 -5.20
N PHE A 3 -18.85 3.65 -5.63
CA PHE A 3 -18.45 4.22 -6.93
C PHE A 3 -19.31 3.69 -8.11
N ALA A 4 -19.82 2.45 -8.04
CA ALA A 4 -20.70 1.87 -9.06
C ALA A 4 -22.21 2.24 -8.94
N LYS A 5 -22.66 2.77 -7.80
CA LYS A 5 -24.07 3.16 -7.58
C LYS A 5 -24.28 4.66 -7.42
N VAL A 6 -23.20 5.45 -7.41
CA VAL A 6 -23.29 6.90 -7.46
C VAL A 6 -23.38 7.34 -8.92
N THR A 7 -24.36 6.79 -9.64
CA THR A 7 -24.62 7.10 -11.06
C THR A 7 -24.73 8.59 -11.28
N ASP A 8 -25.43 9.31 -10.40
CA ASP A 8 -25.51 10.78 -10.46
C ASP A 8 -24.15 11.47 -10.42
N THR A 9 -23.21 11.01 -9.58
CA THR A 9 -21.86 11.63 -9.52
C THR A 9 -21.03 11.26 -10.74
N LEU A 10 -21.14 10.03 -11.25
CA LEU A 10 -20.48 9.64 -12.50
C LEU A 10 -21.04 10.41 -13.70
N ASP A 11 -22.36 10.60 -13.76
CA ASP A 11 -23.03 11.39 -14.79
C ASP A 11 -22.63 12.86 -14.70
N ARG A 12 -22.55 13.42 -13.49
CA ARG A 12 -22.03 14.77 -13.26
C ARG A 12 -20.56 14.90 -13.64
N LEU A 13 -19.74 13.89 -13.41
CA LEU A 13 -18.35 13.86 -13.87
C LEU A 13 -18.28 13.81 -15.40
N ALA A 14 -19.08 12.97 -16.05
CA ALA A 14 -19.18 12.91 -17.51
C ALA A 14 -19.59 14.27 -18.11
N ALA A 15 -20.64 14.89 -17.57
CA ALA A 15 -21.09 16.22 -17.98
C ALA A 15 -20.02 17.30 -17.75
N LYS A 16 -19.26 17.21 -16.64
CA LYS A 16 -18.15 18.12 -16.37
C LYS A 16 -17.00 17.94 -17.36
N LEU A 17 -16.64 16.70 -17.71
CA LEU A 17 -15.62 16.41 -18.72
C LEU A 17 -16.02 16.98 -20.09
N GLU A 18 -17.27 16.79 -20.51
CA GLU A 18 -17.77 17.37 -21.75
C GLU A 18 -17.72 18.91 -21.73
N SER A 19 -18.16 19.52 -20.62
CA SER A 19 -18.13 20.98 -20.45
C SER A 19 -16.71 21.55 -20.57
N VAL A 20 -15.74 20.93 -19.89
CA VAL A 20 -14.32 21.36 -19.95
C VAL A 20 -13.73 21.09 -21.33
N TYR A 21 -14.08 19.98 -21.97
CA TYR A 21 -13.63 19.66 -23.33
C TYR A 21 -14.10 20.72 -24.33
N LYS A 22 -15.37 21.13 -24.28
CA LYS A 22 -15.91 22.23 -25.10
C LYS A 22 -15.20 23.55 -24.80
N ALA A 23 -15.04 23.90 -23.52
CA ALA A 23 -14.37 25.14 -23.11
C ALA A 23 -12.89 25.21 -23.54
N SER A 24 -12.23 24.06 -23.66
CA SER A 24 -10.83 23.96 -24.11
C SER A 24 -10.64 24.05 -25.63
N GLY A 25 -11.73 24.24 -26.39
CA GLY A 25 -11.71 24.22 -27.86
C GLY A 25 -11.59 22.81 -28.44
N GLY A 26 -12.16 21.81 -27.77
CA GLY A 26 -12.13 20.42 -28.20
C GLY A 26 -10.81 19.69 -27.90
N LYS A 27 -10.04 20.16 -26.90
CA LYS A 27 -8.83 19.47 -26.46
C LYS A 27 -9.16 18.47 -25.37
N LYS A 28 -8.62 17.26 -25.50
CA LYS A 28 -8.70 16.25 -24.43
C LYS A 28 -8.01 16.75 -23.15
N ILE A 29 -8.51 16.31 -22.01
CA ILE A 29 -8.22 16.83 -20.66
C ILE A 29 -7.25 15.91 -19.93
N ASN A 30 -6.43 16.45 -19.04
CA ASN A 30 -5.64 15.66 -18.09
C ASN A 30 -6.39 15.54 -16.76
N ILE A 31 -6.53 14.32 -16.24
CA ILE A 31 -7.07 14.08 -14.90
C ILE A 31 -5.91 13.80 -13.95
N ILE A 32 -5.90 14.47 -12.81
CA ILE A 32 -4.99 14.17 -11.69
C ILE A 32 -5.88 13.79 -10.52
N SER A 33 -5.62 12.62 -9.93
CA SER A 33 -6.40 12.09 -8.82
C SER A 33 -5.47 11.71 -7.68
N HIS A 34 -5.90 11.95 -6.44
CA HIS A 34 -5.18 11.58 -5.24
C HIS A 34 -5.98 10.58 -4.41
N SER A 35 -5.30 9.62 -3.78
CA SER A 35 -5.90 8.68 -2.83
C SER A 35 -7.14 7.99 -3.40
N MET A 36 -8.22 7.89 -2.64
CA MET A 36 -9.50 7.31 -3.08
C MET A 36 -10.10 7.97 -4.33
N GLY A 37 -9.73 9.23 -4.64
CA GLY A 37 -10.14 9.87 -5.88
C GLY A 37 -9.68 9.10 -7.12
N GLY A 38 -8.55 8.38 -7.03
CA GLY A 38 -8.09 7.50 -8.11
C GLY A 38 -8.97 6.27 -8.29
N LEU A 39 -9.54 5.72 -7.22
CA LEU A 39 -10.51 4.63 -7.30
C LEU A 39 -11.80 5.08 -7.99
N LEU A 40 -12.27 6.31 -7.69
CA LEU A 40 -13.41 6.91 -8.38
C LEU A 40 -13.15 7.02 -9.88
N VAL A 41 -11.99 7.57 -10.27
CA VAL A 41 -11.62 7.74 -11.67
C VAL A 41 -11.49 6.39 -12.37
N LYS A 42 -10.89 5.40 -11.71
CA LYS A 42 -10.77 4.04 -12.25
C LYS A 42 -12.14 3.38 -12.45
N CYS A 43 -13.05 3.55 -11.49
CA CYS A 43 -14.42 3.06 -11.60
C CYS A 43 -15.17 3.73 -12.75
N PHE A 44 -15.09 5.06 -12.85
CA PHE A 44 -15.66 5.82 -13.97
C PHE A 44 -15.11 5.35 -15.32
N MET A 45 -13.80 5.13 -15.42
CA MET A 45 -13.15 4.57 -16.61
C MET A 45 -13.67 3.17 -16.94
N GLY A 46 -13.86 2.30 -15.94
CA GLY A 46 -14.40 0.95 -16.14
C GLY A 46 -15.86 0.93 -16.61
N LEU A 47 -16.69 1.87 -16.12
CA LEU A 47 -18.13 1.92 -16.43
C LEU A 47 -18.46 2.77 -17.66
N HIS A 48 -17.68 3.80 -17.94
CA HIS A 48 -17.91 4.78 -19.02
C HIS A 48 -16.65 4.95 -19.88
N SER A 49 -16.06 3.83 -20.30
CA SER A 49 -14.80 3.78 -21.05
C SER A 49 -14.82 4.62 -22.32
N ASP A 50 -15.94 4.67 -23.03
CA ASP A 50 -16.14 5.45 -24.25
C ASP A 50 -16.11 6.96 -23.98
N VAL A 51 -16.80 7.41 -22.93
CA VAL A 51 -16.79 8.80 -22.46
C VAL A 51 -15.38 9.19 -21.99
N PHE A 52 -14.74 8.31 -21.23
CA PHE A 52 -13.38 8.51 -20.74
C PHE A 52 -12.39 8.67 -21.90
N GLU A 53 -12.40 7.75 -22.86
CA GLU A 53 -11.52 7.82 -24.04
C GLU A 53 -11.78 9.06 -24.88
N LYS A 54 -13.05 9.47 -25.02
CA LYS A 54 -13.43 10.66 -25.79
C LYS A 54 -12.83 11.94 -25.21
N TYR A 55 -12.88 12.11 -23.89
CA TYR A 55 -12.55 13.39 -23.25
C TYR A 55 -11.19 13.44 -22.54
N VAL A 56 -10.61 12.29 -22.16
CA VAL A 56 -9.39 12.24 -21.35
C VAL A 56 -8.18 11.92 -22.22
N LYS A 57 -7.08 12.67 -22.01
CA LYS A 57 -5.78 12.48 -22.67
C LYS A 57 -4.82 11.68 -21.80
N ASN A 58 -4.64 12.15 -20.57
CA ASN A 58 -3.76 11.57 -19.58
C ASN A 58 -4.52 11.44 -18.25
N TRP A 59 -4.28 10.35 -17.53
CA TRP A 59 -4.67 10.22 -16.14
C TRP A 59 -3.43 9.97 -15.29
N ILE A 60 -3.22 10.81 -14.28
CA ILE A 60 -2.14 10.72 -13.32
C ILE A 60 -2.74 10.38 -11.95
N ALA A 61 -2.47 9.18 -11.46
CA ALA A 61 -2.82 8.72 -10.13
C ALA A 61 -1.70 9.04 -9.14
N ILE A 62 -2.04 9.56 -7.96
CA ILE A 62 -1.11 9.89 -6.87
C ILE A 62 -1.56 9.20 -5.59
N ALA A 63 -0.72 8.38 -4.99
CA ALA A 63 -0.95 7.68 -3.72
C ALA A 63 -2.30 6.93 -3.69
N VAL A 64 -2.66 6.24 -4.78
CA VAL A 64 -3.98 5.60 -4.90
C VAL A 64 -3.94 4.18 -4.30
N PRO A 65 -4.81 3.84 -3.33
CA PRO A 65 -4.84 2.51 -2.71
C PRO A 65 -5.57 1.48 -3.60
N PHE A 66 -4.98 1.08 -4.72
CA PHE A 66 -5.66 0.20 -5.70
C PHE A 66 -6.11 -1.15 -5.12
N ARG A 67 -5.45 -1.64 -4.06
CA ARG A 67 -5.82 -2.89 -3.36
C ARG A 67 -6.20 -2.69 -1.90
N GLY A 68 -6.42 -1.44 -1.49
CA GLY A 68 -6.80 -1.07 -0.13
C GLY A 68 -5.63 -0.67 0.77
N ALA A 69 -5.95 -0.38 2.03
CA ALA A 69 -5.04 0.06 3.09
C ALA A 69 -5.29 -0.79 4.36
N PRO A 70 -4.84 -2.06 4.36
CA PRO A 70 -5.37 -3.09 5.25
C PRO A 70 -5.25 -2.79 6.75
N GLY A 71 -4.09 -2.31 7.22
CA GLY A 71 -3.83 -2.12 8.65
C GLY A 71 -4.81 -1.13 9.30
N TYR A 72 -4.85 0.10 8.82
CA TYR A 72 -5.76 1.11 9.38
C TYR A 72 -7.24 0.78 9.16
N ILE A 73 -7.58 0.12 8.06
CA ILE A 73 -8.98 -0.25 7.81
C ILE A 73 -9.44 -1.33 8.78
N ALA A 74 -8.62 -2.36 9.04
CA ALA A 74 -8.93 -3.36 10.05
C ALA A 74 -9.12 -2.73 11.44
N SER A 75 -8.25 -1.81 11.84
CA SER A 75 -8.42 -1.07 13.10
C SER A 75 -9.65 -0.17 13.10
N THR A 76 -9.99 0.45 11.96
CA THR A 76 -11.22 1.25 11.83
C THR A 76 -12.46 0.43 12.15
N PHE A 77 -12.52 -0.85 11.75
CA PHE A 77 -13.63 -1.74 12.09
C PHE A 77 -13.66 -2.15 13.57
N LEU A 78 -12.50 -2.33 14.20
CA LEU A 78 -12.39 -2.99 15.52
C LEU A 78 -12.35 -2.02 16.70
N ASN A 79 -11.49 -1.02 16.67
CA ASN A 79 -11.26 -0.09 17.78
C ASN A 79 -11.28 1.39 17.37
N GLY A 80 -11.52 1.65 16.08
CA GLY A 80 -11.45 2.98 15.50
C GLY A 80 -10.00 3.42 15.31
N VAL A 81 -9.80 4.43 14.45
CA VAL A 81 -8.50 5.04 14.23
C VAL A 81 -8.59 6.55 14.33
N SER A 82 -7.48 7.18 14.67
CA SER A 82 -7.31 8.62 14.49
C SER A 82 -6.47 8.81 13.24
N PHE A 83 -7.07 9.32 12.16
CA PHE A 83 -6.36 9.69 10.91
C PHE A 83 -5.55 10.99 11.04
N VAL A 84 -5.37 11.46 12.27
CA VAL A 84 -4.63 12.65 12.64
C VAL A 84 -3.58 12.19 13.64
N GLU A 85 -2.32 12.60 13.47
CA GLU A 85 -1.21 12.31 14.37
C GLU A 85 -0.84 13.55 15.21
N GLY A 86 -0.21 13.34 16.36
CA GLY A 86 0.31 14.43 17.19
C GLY A 86 -0.76 15.22 17.95
N TRP A 87 -0.47 16.51 18.22
CA TRP A 87 -1.29 17.36 19.09
C TRP A 87 -2.71 17.60 18.55
N GLU A 88 -2.90 17.42 17.25
CA GLU A 88 -4.18 17.54 16.56
C GLU A 88 -5.14 16.38 16.88
N GLN A 89 -4.63 15.24 17.40
CA GLN A 89 -5.47 14.15 17.97
C GLN A 89 -6.31 14.63 19.15
N ASN A 90 -5.85 15.65 19.87
CA ASN A 90 -6.54 16.21 21.03
C ASN A 90 -7.71 17.14 20.64
N PHE A 91 -7.88 17.44 19.35
CA PHE A 91 -8.96 18.27 18.85
C PHE A 91 -10.21 17.41 18.52
N PHE A 92 -10.91 17.00 19.59
CA PHE A 92 -12.38 16.89 19.70
C PHE A 92 -13.15 15.59 19.36
N ILE A 93 -12.57 14.55 18.75
CA ILE A 93 -13.34 13.31 18.44
C ILE A 93 -12.58 12.07 18.94
N SER A 94 -13.19 11.28 19.81
CA SER A 94 -12.59 10.03 20.30
C SER A 94 -12.44 8.99 19.18
N LYS A 95 -11.46 8.06 19.27
CA LYS A 95 -11.29 6.96 18.29
C LYS A 95 -12.62 6.21 18.04
N TRP A 96 -13.40 5.99 19.09
CA TRP A 96 -14.69 5.31 19.00
C TRP A 96 -15.79 6.17 18.36
N SER A 97 -15.82 7.47 18.62
CA SER A 97 -16.72 8.38 17.93
C SER A 97 -16.40 8.44 16.43
N MET A 98 -15.11 8.43 16.07
CA MET A 98 -14.67 8.34 14.68
C MET A 98 -15.09 7.00 14.03
N HIS A 99 -14.94 5.89 14.75
CA HIS A 99 -15.48 4.59 14.32
C HIS A 99 -16.97 4.69 13.95
N GLN A 100 -17.81 5.26 14.81
CA GLN A 100 -19.25 5.36 14.57
C GLN A 100 -19.61 6.23 13.35
N LEU A 101 -18.78 7.23 13.02
CA LEU A 101 -18.94 8.03 11.79
C LEU A 101 -18.57 7.24 10.54
N LEU A 102 -17.63 6.30 10.66
CA LEU A 102 -16.97 5.64 9.53
C LEU A 102 -17.52 4.24 9.24
N ILE A 103 -18.13 3.56 10.21
CA ILE A 103 -18.56 2.17 10.05
C ILE A 103 -19.69 1.99 9.01
N GLU A 104 -20.42 3.07 8.72
CA GLU A 104 -21.43 3.14 7.66
C GLU A 104 -20.89 3.83 6.38
N CYS A 105 -19.61 4.21 6.35
CA CYS A 105 -18.98 4.79 5.17
C CYS A 105 -18.50 3.69 4.22
N PRO A 106 -19.05 3.59 3.00
CA PRO A 106 -18.65 2.55 2.06
C PRO A 106 -17.18 2.62 1.62
N SER A 107 -16.55 3.79 1.71
CA SER A 107 -15.12 3.96 1.47
C SER A 107 -14.27 3.05 2.37
N ILE A 108 -14.68 2.84 3.61
CA ILE A 108 -13.96 1.97 4.55
C ILE A 108 -13.98 0.52 4.06
N TYR A 109 -15.12 0.07 3.53
CA TYR A 109 -15.27 -1.28 2.99
C TYR A 109 -14.51 -1.46 1.66
N GLU A 110 -14.49 -0.42 0.82
CA GLU A 110 -13.74 -0.44 -0.44
C GLU A 110 -12.22 -0.43 -0.22
N LEU A 111 -11.74 0.08 0.92
CA LEU A 111 -10.33 0.09 1.30
C LEU A 111 -9.87 -1.14 2.09
N MET A 112 -10.77 -2.08 2.40
CA MET A 112 -10.39 -3.37 2.98
C MET A 112 -9.37 -4.08 2.08
N ALA A 113 -8.50 -4.91 2.67
CA ALA A 113 -7.58 -5.73 1.89
C ALA A 113 -8.36 -6.57 0.87
N CYS A 114 -8.02 -6.42 -0.41
CA CYS A 114 -8.68 -7.13 -1.49
C CYS A 114 -8.46 -8.66 -1.33
N PRO A 115 -9.49 -9.48 -1.05
CA PRO A 115 -9.31 -10.92 -0.78
C PRO A 115 -8.91 -11.72 -2.02
N SER A 116 -9.20 -11.21 -3.21
CA SER A 116 -8.85 -11.83 -4.50
C SER A 116 -7.50 -11.37 -5.06
N PHE A 117 -6.81 -10.47 -4.35
CA PHE A 117 -5.47 -10.03 -4.73
C PHE A 117 -4.41 -10.93 -4.10
N HIS A 118 -3.40 -11.30 -4.89
CA HIS A 118 -2.28 -12.11 -4.44
C HIS A 118 -1.21 -11.19 -3.86
N TRP A 119 -1.31 -10.93 -2.57
CA TRP A 119 -0.30 -10.16 -1.84
C TRP A 119 1.01 -10.94 -1.72
N GLN A 120 2.15 -10.25 -1.87
CA GLN A 120 3.49 -10.79 -1.59
C GLN A 120 3.58 -11.23 -0.13
N HIS A 121 3.07 -10.39 0.77
CA HIS A 121 2.84 -10.72 2.16
C HIS A 121 1.36 -10.58 2.44
N MET A 122 0.68 -11.65 2.85
CA MET A 122 -0.76 -11.62 3.13
C MET A 122 -1.04 -10.70 4.34
N PRO A 123 -1.92 -9.67 4.22
CA PRO A 123 -2.36 -8.89 5.37
C PRO A 123 -3.15 -9.79 6.32
N LEU A 124 -2.82 -9.74 7.61
CA LEU A 124 -3.46 -10.55 8.64
C LEU A 124 -4.09 -9.67 9.72
N LEU A 125 -5.24 -10.13 10.22
CA LEU A 125 -5.75 -9.73 11.52
C LEU A 125 -5.33 -10.81 12.51
N GLU A 126 -4.54 -10.45 13.51
CA GLU A 126 -4.02 -11.38 14.50
C GLU A 126 -4.56 -11.02 15.89
N ILE A 127 -4.91 -12.05 16.66
CA ILE A 127 -5.50 -11.87 17.98
C ILE A 127 -4.91 -12.90 18.93
N TRP A 128 -4.28 -12.45 20.01
CA TRP A 128 -3.92 -13.31 21.11
C TRP A 128 -5.19 -13.68 21.88
N ARG A 129 -5.50 -14.97 21.97
CA ARG A 129 -6.74 -15.50 22.54
C ARG A 129 -6.42 -16.50 23.62
N GLU A 130 -7.22 -16.47 24.69
CA GLU A 130 -7.20 -17.50 25.70
C GLU A 130 -8.12 -18.66 25.27
N LYS A 131 -7.59 -19.88 25.25
CA LYS A 131 -8.38 -21.10 24.99
C LYS A 131 -8.16 -22.11 26.10
N GLU A 132 -9.18 -22.93 26.34
CA GLU A 132 -9.05 -24.07 27.25
C GLU A 132 -8.10 -25.11 26.63
N GLY A 133 -6.95 -25.33 27.26
CA GLY A 133 -5.97 -26.30 26.81
C GLY A 133 -6.41 -27.74 27.09
N CYS A 134 -5.72 -28.72 26.50
CA CYS A 134 -6.04 -30.15 26.61
C CYS A 134 -6.08 -30.70 28.06
N ASN A 135 -5.50 -29.96 29.02
CA ASN A 135 -5.42 -30.34 30.43
C ASN A 135 -6.38 -29.52 31.33
N GLY A 136 -7.27 -28.70 30.75
CA GLY A 136 -8.08 -27.72 31.49
C GLY A 136 -7.29 -26.49 31.97
N ILE A 137 -6.03 -26.36 31.53
CA ILE A 137 -5.19 -25.18 31.80
C ILE A 137 -5.41 -24.18 30.65
N PRO A 138 -5.74 -22.90 30.93
CA PRO A 138 -5.84 -21.89 29.89
C PRO A 138 -4.51 -21.76 29.14
N GLN A 139 -4.57 -21.82 27.82
CA GLN A 139 -3.44 -21.61 26.93
C GLN A 139 -3.70 -20.39 26.05
N THR A 140 -2.75 -19.47 26.06
CA THR A 140 -2.73 -18.34 25.14
C THR A 140 -2.21 -18.78 23.77
N ILE A 141 -2.98 -18.52 22.72
CA ILE A 141 -2.60 -18.79 21.33
C ILE A 141 -2.76 -17.53 20.47
N LEU A 142 -1.96 -17.41 19.42
CA LEU A 142 -2.14 -16.38 18.40
C LEU A 142 -3.03 -16.95 17.29
N GLU A 143 -4.21 -16.37 17.11
CA GLU A 143 -5.07 -16.66 15.97
C GLU A 143 -4.78 -15.65 14.86
N SER A 144 -4.56 -16.13 13.64
CA SER A 144 -4.30 -15.27 12.47
C SER A 144 -5.40 -15.48 11.43
N TYR A 145 -6.05 -14.38 11.05
CA TYR A 145 -7.19 -14.34 10.15
C TYR A 145 -6.80 -13.62 8.86
N ARG A 146 -7.03 -14.28 7.71
CA ARG A 146 -6.86 -13.69 6.38
C ARG A 146 -7.98 -12.67 6.09
N PRO A 147 -7.84 -11.79 5.08
CA PRO A 147 -8.81 -10.72 4.83
C PRO A 147 -10.27 -11.18 4.67
N GLY A 148 -10.50 -12.37 4.09
CA GLY A 148 -11.84 -12.95 3.99
C GLY A 148 -12.39 -13.47 5.32
N GLU A 149 -11.52 -14.02 6.18
CA GLU A 149 -11.86 -14.57 7.50
C GLU A 149 -12.06 -13.46 8.54
N SER A 150 -11.31 -12.35 8.43
CA SER A 150 -11.44 -11.18 9.30
C SER A 150 -12.85 -10.58 9.29
N ILE A 151 -13.62 -10.78 8.22
CA ILE A 151 -15.01 -10.30 8.10
C ILE A 151 -15.89 -10.89 9.21
N ASP A 152 -15.70 -12.16 9.56
CA ASP A 152 -16.50 -12.78 10.61
C ASP A 152 -16.14 -12.22 11.98
N ILE A 153 -14.86 -11.88 12.20
CA ILE A 153 -14.43 -11.18 13.42
C ILE A 153 -15.05 -9.77 13.50
N PHE A 154 -15.09 -9.01 12.40
CA PHE A 154 -15.75 -7.69 12.39
C PHE A 154 -17.24 -7.79 12.71
N LYS A 155 -17.93 -8.83 12.20
CA LYS A 155 -19.34 -9.07 12.51
C LYS A 155 -19.55 -9.41 13.97
N GLU A 156 -18.71 -10.25 14.54
CA GLU A 156 -18.81 -10.66 15.94
C GLU A 156 -18.52 -9.48 16.88
N SER A 157 -17.42 -8.76 16.65
CA SER A 157 -17.03 -7.62 17.50
C SER A 157 -18.07 -6.49 17.48
N LEU A 158 -18.76 -6.30 16.36
CA LEU A 158 -19.77 -5.25 16.19
C LEU A 158 -21.22 -5.72 16.42
N SER A 159 -21.44 -6.98 16.81
CA SER A 159 -22.79 -7.55 16.97
C SER A 159 -23.68 -6.81 17.97
N GLY A 160 -23.07 -6.21 19.01
CA GLY A 160 -23.75 -5.38 20.01
C GLY A 160 -23.44 -3.89 19.89
N ASN A 161 -22.89 -3.44 18.76
CA ASN A 161 -22.52 -2.04 18.59
C ASN A 161 -23.75 -1.14 18.39
N SER A 162 -23.80 -0.02 19.11
CA SER A 162 -24.88 0.95 19.04
C SER A 162 -24.43 2.35 19.44
N ILE A 163 -25.13 3.37 18.97
CA ILE A 163 -25.01 4.77 19.41
C ILE A 163 -26.29 5.22 20.12
N ASP A 164 -26.16 6.00 21.19
CA ASP A 164 -27.30 6.70 21.82
C ASP A 164 -27.44 8.07 21.16
N TYR A 165 -28.58 8.31 20.52
CA TYR A 165 -28.94 9.59 19.93
C TYR A 165 -30.33 10.01 20.39
N GLY A 166 -30.39 11.03 21.25
CA GLY A 166 -31.66 11.55 21.76
C GLY A 166 -32.40 10.58 22.70
N GLY A 167 -31.69 9.64 23.34
CA GLY A 167 -32.29 8.59 24.19
C GLY A 167 -32.74 7.36 23.40
N GLU A 168 -32.60 7.37 22.07
CA GLU A 168 -32.79 6.20 21.23
C GLU A 168 -31.46 5.47 21.00
N ASN A 169 -31.46 4.17 21.22
CA ASN A 169 -30.33 3.31 20.91
C ASN A 169 -30.42 2.88 19.43
N ILE A 170 -29.51 3.39 18.61
CA ILE A 170 -29.41 3.10 17.18
C ILE A 170 -28.33 2.03 16.98
N PRO A 171 -28.67 0.82 16.47
CA PRO A 171 -27.69 -0.23 16.22
C PRO A 171 -26.79 0.15 15.04
N LEU A 172 -25.48 -0.10 15.17
CA LEU A 172 -24.45 0.13 14.15
C LEU A 172 -23.58 -1.12 13.95
N PRO A 173 -24.16 -2.26 13.53
CA PRO A 173 -23.40 -3.48 13.29
C PRO A 173 -22.52 -3.36 12.04
N SER A 174 -21.68 -4.36 11.78
CA SER A 174 -21.00 -4.50 10.48
C SER A 174 -22.03 -4.55 9.34
N ASN A 175 -22.01 -3.57 8.44
CA ASN A 175 -23.01 -3.45 7.37
C ASN A 175 -22.68 -4.34 6.17
N LEU A 176 -23.38 -5.48 6.07
CA LEU A 176 -23.15 -6.48 5.02
C LEU A 176 -23.62 -6.04 3.64
N GLU A 177 -24.60 -5.13 3.56
CA GLU A 177 -25.04 -4.58 2.27
C GLU A 177 -23.96 -3.66 1.69
N ILE A 178 -23.34 -2.82 2.52
CA ILE A 178 -22.19 -2.01 2.10
C ILE A 178 -21.02 -2.88 1.67
N LEU A 179 -20.71 -3.94 2.44
CA LEU A 179 -19.67 -4.91 2.07
C LEU A 179 -19.95 -5.57 0.72
N LYS A 180 -21.21 -5.93 0.44
CA LYS A 180 -21.60 -6.48 -0.86
C LYS A 180 -21.36 -5.46 -1.99
N TRP A 181 -21.69 -4.19 -1.77
CA TRP A 181 -21.43 -3.15 -2.75
C TRP A 181 -19.94 -2.91 -2.97
N ALA A 182 -19.11 -2.95 -1.92
CA ALA A 182 -17.67 -2.84 -2.04
C ALA A 182 -17.09 -3.98 -2.91
N LYS A 183 -17.59 -5.21 -2.77
CA LYS A 183 -17.21 -6.34 -3.63
C LYS A 183 -17.61 -6.11 -5.10
N GLU A 184 -18.78 -5.53 -5.37
CA GLU A 184 -19.20 -5.13 -6.72
C GLU A 184 -18.26 -4.06 -7.29
N THR A 185 -17.88 -3.05 -6.49
CA THR A 185 -16.87 -2.04 -6.88
C THR A 185 -15.52 -2.70 -7.19
N HIS A 186 -15.01 -3.58 -6.33
CA HIS A 186 -13.74 -4.28 -6.56
C HIS A 186 -13.74 -5.07 -7.87
N LYS A 187 -14.88 -5.67 -8.23
CA LYS A 187 -15.03 -6.35 -9.53
C LYS A 187 -14.86 -5.37 -10.69
N VAL A 188 -15.57 -4.25 -10.69
CA VAL A 188 -15.43 -3.19 -11.72
C VAL A 188 -13.98 -2.71 -11.80
N LEU A 189 -13.34 -2.43 -10.66
CA LEU A 189 -11.94 -1.98 -10.62
C LEU A 189 -10.96 -3.04 -11.15
N SER A 190 -11.25 -4.33 -10.98
CA SER A 190 -10.40 -5.41 -11.46
C SER A 190 -10.49 -5.63 -12.98
N GLU A 191 -11.64 -5.32 -13.57
CA GLU A 191 -11.92 -5.49 -15.00
C GLU A 191 -11.57 -4.23 -15.83
N ALA A 192 -11.41 -3.07 -15.17
CA ALA A 192 -11.12 -1.79 -15.83
C ALA A 192 -9.79 -1.83 -16.61
N LYS A 193 -9.82 -1.28 -17.83
CA LYS A 193 -8.65 -1.15 -18.71
C LYS A 193 -8.51 0.27 -19.19
N VAL A 194 -7.28 0.74 -19.34
CA VAL A 194 -7.01 2.05 -19.92
C VAL A 194 -7.33 2.00 -21.42
N PRO A 195 -8.19 2.89 -21.94
CA PRO A 195 -8.47 2.94 -23.37
C PRO A 195 -7.23 3.31 -24.18
N SER A 196 -7.11 2.79 -25.41
CA SER A 196 -5.90 2.93 -26.24
C SER A 196 -5.47 4.37 -26.50
N GLY A 197 -6.42 5.30 -26.57
CA GLY A 197 -6.16 6.73 -26.77
C GLY A 197 -5.82 7.53 -25.50
N VAL A 198 -5.64 6.87 -24.35
CA VAL A 198 -5.39 7.51 -23.04
C VAL A 198 -4.08 7.00 -22.44
N LYS A 199 -3.27 7.92 -21.92
CA LYS A 199 -2.05 7.57 -21.17
C LYS A 199 -2.32 7.52 -19.68
N PHE A 200 -1.83 6.50 -19.01
CA PHE A 200 -1.92 6.36 -17.56
C PHE A 200 -0.55 6.48 -16.90
N TYR A 201 -0.50 7.21 -15.79
CA TYR A 201 0.70 7.39 -14.99
C TYR A 201 0.36 7.17 -13.51
N ASN A 202 1.29 6.59 -12.76
CA ASN A 202 1.12 6.31 -11.34
C ASN A 202 2.28 6.89 -10.53
N ILE A 203 1.96 7.59 -9.45
CA ILE A 203 2.90 8.06 -8.44
C ILE A 203 2.46 7.48 -7.11
N TYR A 204 3.38 6.87 -6.38
CA TYR A 204 3.11 6.27 -5.08
C TYR A 204 4.15 6.72 -4.05
N GLY A 205 3.78 6.76 -2.78
CA GLY A 205 4.72 7.08 -1.73
C GLY A 205 5.51 5.84 -1.30
N ILE A 206 6.74 6.06 -0.84
CA ILE A 206 7.69 5.04 -0.36
C ILE A 206 8.42 5.54 0.89
N ASN A 207 9.23 4.66 1.49
CA ASN A 207 10.15 4.92 2.59
C ASN A 207 9.48 5.32 3.92
N LEU A 208 8.25 4.90 4.15
CA LEU A 208 7.58 5.03 5.44
C LEU A 208 7.00 3.70 5.91
N GLU A 209 7.18 3.42 7.20
CA GLU A 209 6.52 2.29 7.85
C GLU A 209 5.01 2.42 7.73
N THR A 210 4.41 1.49 6.99
CA THR A 210 3.00 1.55 6.63
C THR A 210 2.25 0.36 7.22
N PRO A 211 1.22 0.59 8.07
CA PRO A 211 0.46 -0.49 8.69
C PRO A 211 -0.15 -1.46 7.67
N HIS A 212 0.26 -2.72 7.76
CA HIS A 212 -0.13 -3.75 6.82
C HIS A 212 -0.98 -4.85 7.47
N SER A 213 -0.47 -5.45 8.55
CA SER A 213 -1.21 -6.38 9.39
C SER A 213 -1.43 -5.76 10.77
N VAL A 214 -2.47 -6.20 11.47
CA VAL A 214 -2.80 -5.71 12.81
C VAL A 214 -2.89 -6.86 13.80
N CYS A 215 -2.33 -6.68 14.98
CA CYS A 215 -2.33 -7.65 16.07
C CYS A 215 -2.91 -7.04 17.35
N TYR A 216 -3.79 -7.78 18.02
CA TYR A 216 -4.43 -7.39 19.29
C TYR A 216 -4.09 -8.34 20.44
N GLY A 217 -3.91 -7.76 21.62
CA GLY A 217 -3.53 -8.48 22.84
C GLY A 217 -2.05 -8.87 22.86
N SER A 218 -1.64 -9.60 23.90
CA SER A 218 -0.31 -10.20 23.99
C SER A 218 -0.40 -11.59 24.62
N LYS A 219 0.74 -12.28 24.70
CA LYS A 219 0.81 -13.57 25.39
C LYS A 219 0.44 -13.46 26.87
N GLU A 220 0.79 -12.34 27.50
CA GLU A 220 0.53 -12.02 28.91
C GLU A 220 -0.85 -11.42 29.14
N ALA A 221 -1.43 -10.78 28.12
CA ALA A 221 -2.75 -10.15 28.16
C ALA A 221 -3.59 -10.54 26.93
N PRO A 222 -4.06 -11.79 26.83
CA PRO A 222 -4.89 -12.23 25.72
C PRO A 222 -6.30 -11.63 25.76
N ILE A 223 -6.94 -11.55 24.59
CA ILE A 223 -8.32 -11.14 24.40
C ILE A 223 -9.25 -12.31 24.70
N THR A 224 -10.05 -12.21 25.75
CA THR A 224 -11.03 -13.23 26.15
C THR A 224 -12.35 -13.07 25.39
N ASP A 225 -12.90 -11.86 25.35
CA ASP A 225 -14.09 -11.52 24.56
C ASP A 225 -13.70 -10.71 23.31
N ILE A 226 -14.17 -11.13 22.12
CA ILE A 226 -13.91 -10.42 20.86
C ILE A 226 -14.46 -8.99 20.89
N ARG A 227 -15.49 -8.72 21.69
CA ARG A 227 -16.05 -7.37 21.87
C ARG A 227 -15.11 -6.43 22.63
N ASP A 228 -14.13 -6.96 23.36
CA ASP A 228 -13.13 -6.17 24.07
C ASP A 228 -12.01 -5.65 23.16
N LEU A 229 -11.95 -6.10 21.89
CA LEU A 229 -11.03 -5.57 20.89
C LEU A 229 -11.15 -4.05 20.75
N ARG A 230 -12.35 -3.49 20.95
CA ARG A 230 -12.59 -2.05 20.87
C ARG A 230 -11.82 -1.22 21.91
N PHE A 231 -11.41 -1.85 23.02
CA PHE A 231 -10.66 -1.22 24.10
C PHE A 231 -9.16 -1.55 24.06
N SER A 232 -8.76 -2.39 23.12
CA SER A 232 -7.39 -2.87 23.00
C SER A 232 -6.60 -1.98 22.05
N GLU A 233 -5.38 -1.63 22.43
CA GLU A 233 -4.46 -0.93 21.54
C GLU A 233 -3.89 -1.92 20.50
N PRO A 234 -3.89 -1.57 19.21
CA PRO A 234 -3.37 -2.43 18.17
C PRO A 234 -1.85 -2.32 18.10
N THR A 235 -1.20 -3.42 17.73
CA THR A 235 0.19 -3.42 17.25
C THR A 235 0.17 -3.70 15.75
N TYR A 236 1.02 -3.00 14.99
CA TYR A 236 1.05 -3.14 13.53
C TYR A 236 2.31 -3.87 13.09
N VAL A 237 2.15 -4.74 12.10
CA VAL A 237 3.27 -5.17 11.27
C VAL A 237 3.27 -4.26 10.06
N CYS A 238 4.34 -3.49 9.91
CA CYS A 238 4.48 -2.50 8.86
C CYS A 238 5.25 -3.06 7.66
N VAL A 239 4.95 -2.51 6.48
CA VAL A 239 5.71 -2.71 5.24
C VAL A 239 6.04 -1.33 4.64
N ASP A 240 6.84 -1.31 3.58
CA ASP A 240 7.12 -0.06 2.86
C ASP A 240 5.84 0.55 2.24
N GLY A 241 5.74 1.87 2.27
CA GLY A 241 4.60 2.65 1.77
C GLY A 241 4.70 4.13 2.11
N ASP A 242 3.55 4.79 2.14
CA ASP A 242 3.43 6.23 2.40
C ASP A 242 2.91 6.57 3.81
N GLY A 243 2.99 5.60 4.73
CA GLY A 243 2.44 5.69 6.08
C GLY A 243 0.95 5.33 6.16
N THR A 244 0.23 5.27 5.03
CA THR A 244 -1.19 4.85 4.97
C THR A 244 -1.42 3.67 4.02
N VAL A 245 -0.84 3.72 2.83
CA VAL A 245 -1.04 2.79 1.72
C VAL A 245 0.26 2.04 1.44
N PRO A 246 0.28 0.71 1.54
CA PRO A 246 1.45 -0.09 1.18
C PRO A 246 1.86 0.13 -0.28
N VAL A 247 3.17 0.12 -0.56
CA VAL A 247 3.70 0.22 -1.94
C VAL A 247 3.08 -0.82 -2.86
N GLU A 248 2.94 -2.06 -2.38
CA GLU A 248 2.33 -3.14 -3.14
C GLU A 248 0.90 -2.78 -3.58
N SER A 249 0.08 -2.24 -2.68
CA SER A 249 -1.28 -1.80 -2.99
C SER A 249 -1.28 -0.65 -3.99
N ALA A 250 -0.40 0.33 -3.82
CA ALA A 250 -0.33 1.50 -4.67
C ALA A 250 0.20 1.19 -6.09
N LYS A 251 1.03 0.15 -6.25
CA LYS A 251 1.52 -0.33 -7.56
C LYS A 251 0.58 -1.32 -8.24
N ALA A 252 -0.29 -1.99 -7.49
CA ALA A 252 -1.19 -3.03 -7.99
C ALA A 252 -2.43 -2.48 -8.73
N ASP A 253 -2.22 -1.46 -9.55
CA ASP A 253 -3.25 -0.80 -10.37
C ASP A 253 -3.84 -1.71 -11.43
N GLY A 254 -3.08 -2.69 -11.94
CA GLY A 254 -3.53 -3.62 -12.98
C GLY A 254 -3.73 -2.98 -14.36
N LEU A 255 -3.17 -1.79 -14.58
CA LEU A 255 -3.29 -0.99 -15.79
C LEU A 255 -1.95 -0.95 -16.56
N ASN A 256 -2.00 -0.65 -17.85
CA ASN A 256 -0.80 -0.41 -18.63
C ASN A 256 -0.34 1.04 -18.44
N ALA A 257 0.54 1.28 -17.46
CA ALA A 257 1.05 2.60 -17.15
C ALA A 257 2.26 2.95 -18.04
N GLU A 258 2.32 4.18 -18.52
CA GLU A 258 3.48 4.76 -19.18
C GLU A 258 4.66 4.90 -18.21
N ALA A 259 4.37 5.16 -16.93
CA ALA A 259 5.36 5.27 -15.87
C ALA A 259 4.73 4.99 -14.51
N ARG A 260 5.55 4.44 -13.60
CA ARG A 260 5.27 4.33 -12.17
C ARG A 260 6.46 4.89 -11.40
N VAL A 261 6.25 5.90 -10.56
CA VAL A 261 7.33 6.58 -9.83
C VAL A 261 7.05 6.56 -8.33
N GLY A 262 8.01 6.06 -7.57
CA GLY A 262 7.98 6.14 -6.10
C GLY A 262 8.58 7.46 -5.64
N ILE A 263 7.92 8.16 -4.71
CA ILE A 263 8.44 9.39 -4.08
C ILE A 263 8.44 9.18 -2.57
N PRO A 264 9.58 9.34 -1.88
CA PRO A 264 9.59 9.33 -0.42
C PRO A 264 8.66 10.40 0.13
N GLY A 265 7.71 10.04 0.99
CA GLY A 265 6.78 11.02 1.55
C GLY A 265 5.51 10.42 2.15
N GLU A 266 4.94 11.16 3.09
CA GLU A 266 3.68 10.80 3.75
C GLU A 266 2.49 10.91 2.78
N HIS A 267 1.47 10.07 2.98
CA HIS A 267 0.30 9.93 2.09
C HIS A 267 -0.33 11.26 1.65
N ARG A 268 -0.45 12.23 2.57
CA ARG A 268 -0.93 13.59 2.27
C ARG A 268 0.22 14.52 1.91
N GLY A 269 1.33 14.41 2.63
CA GLY A 269 2.56 15.19 2.45
C GLY A 269 3.15 15.11 1.05
N ILE A 270 2.96 14.00 0.35
CA ILE A 270 3.41 13.80 -1.04
C ILE A 270 2.87 14.87 -1.99
N LEU A 271 1.70 15.45 -1.71
CA LEU A 271 1.13 16.53 -2.50
C LEU A 271 1.91 17.84 -2.39
N CYS A 272 2.72 18.00 -1.35
CA CYS A 272 3.58 19.15 -1.11
C CYS A 272 5.02 18.91 -1.59
N GLU A 273 5.36 17.70 -2.03
CA GLU A 273 6.73 17.35 -2.40
C GLU A 273 7.17 18.09 -3.68
N PRO A 274 8.29 18.86 -3.64
CA PRO A 274 8.80 19.55 -4.83
C PRO A 274 9.06 18.61 -6.01
N HIS A 275 9.47 17.37 -5.72
CA HIS A 275 9.72 16.34 -6.73
C HIS A 275 8.45 15.94 -7.49
N LEU A 276 7.31 15.83 -6.80
CA LEU A 276 6.02 15.58 -7.44
C LEU A 276 5.72 16.64 -8.51
N TYR A 277 5.92 17.92 -8.19
CA TYR A 277 5.66 19.00 -9.14
C TYR A 277 6.59 18.98 -10.36
N ARG A 278 7.84 18.50 -10.21
CA ARG A 278 8.76 18.32 -11.34
C ARG A 278 8.27 17.24 -12.29
N ILE A 279 7.86 16.09 -11.74
CA ILE A 279 7.26 14.99 -12.51
C ILE A 279 5.99 15.45 -13.23
N LEU A 280 5.08 16.13 -12.51
CA LEU A 280 3.84 16.64 -13.08
C LEU A 280 4.09 17.63 -14.22
N LYS A 281 5.02 18.58 -14.06
CA LYS A 281 5.40 19.52 -15.13
C LYS A 281 5.93 18.79 -16.36
N HIS A 282 6.76 17.77 -16.14
CA HIS A 282 7.31 16.95 -17.22
C HIS A 282 6.23 16.18 -17.98
N TRP A 283 5.40 15.39 -17.28
CA TRP A 283 4.35 14.57 -17.91
C TRP A 283 3.26 15.42 -18.58
N LEU A 284 2.92 16.57 -17.99
CA LEU A 284 1.94 17.50 -18.57
C LEU A 284 2.53 18.39 -19.68
N LYS A 285 3.85 18.39 -19.86
CA LYS A 285 4.59 19.35 -20.71
C LYS A 285 4.22 20.80 -20.38
N ALA A 286 4.13 21.10 -19.10
CA ALA A 286 3.70 22.39 -18.59
C ALA A 286 4.90 23.30 -18.36
N GLY A 287 5.03 24.35 -19.19
CA GLY A 287 6.12 25.31 -19.11
C GLY A 287 7.41 24.83 -19.77
N ASN A 288 8.52 25.50 -19.46
CA ASN A 288 9.84 25.12 -19.95
C ASN A 288 10.32 23.86 -19.21
N PRO A 289 11.08 22.96 -19.87
CA PRO A 289 11.73 21.84 -19.21
C PRO A 289 12.53 22.30 -17.99
N ASP A 290 12.34 21.64 -16.84
CA ASP A 290 13.15 21.90 -15.65
C ASP A 290 14.57 21.34 -15.91
N PRO A 291 15.62 22.19 -15.99
CA PRO A 291 16.97 21.75 -16.29
C PRO A 291 17.57 20.87 -15.19
N PHE A 292 16.97 20.84 -14.00
CA PHE A 292 17.41 20.03 -12.86
C PHE A 292 16.59 18.75 -12.69
N TYR A 293 15.60 18.51 -13.57
CA TYR A 293 14.80 17.29 -13.54
C TYR A 293 15.25 16.35 -14.66
N ASN A 294 15.76 15.18 -14.28
CA ASN A 294 16.07 14.09 -15.20
C ASN A 294 15.10 12.92 -14.94
N PRO A 295 14.16 12.64 -15.86
CA PRO A 295 13.20 11.56 -15.66
C PRO A 295 13.86 10.18 -15.55
N ILE A 296 15.09 10.00 -16.09
CA ILE A 296 15.85 8.75 -15.94
C ILE A 296 16.10 8.45 -14.45
N ASN A 297 16.35 9.47 -13.62
CA ASN A 297 16.59 9.28 -12.20
C ASN A 297 15.36 8.76 -11.44
N ASP A 298 14.16 8.87 -12.02
CA ASP A 298 12.94 8.33 -11.43
C ASP A 298 12.69 6.87 -11.83
N TYR A 299 13.33 6.41 -12.92
CA TYR A 299 13.28 5.03 -13.40
C TYR A 299 14.46 4.19 -12.91
N VAL A 300 15.56 4.84 -12.55
CA VAL A 300 16.67 4.21 -11.84
C VAL A 300 16.33 4.36 -10.36
N ILE A 301 15.98 3.25 -9.71
CA ILE A 301 16.12 3.14 -8.25
C ILE A 301 17.62 3.19 -8.00
N LEU A 302 18.20 4.38 -8.01
CA LEU A 302 19.53 4.58 -7.46
C LEU A 302 19.34 4.42 -5.97
N PRO A 303 20.12 3.54 -5.30
CA PRO A 303 20.06 3.45 -3.86
C PRO A 303 20.23 4.85 -3.32
N THR A 304 19.18 5.34 -2.65
CA THR A 304 19.33 6.57 -1.88
C THR A 304 20.48 6.32 -0.90
N THR A 305 21.23 7.35 -0.51
CA THR A 305 22.24 7.23 0.56
C THR A 305 21.69 6.60 1.86
N PHE A 306 20.37 6.41 1.96
CA PHE A 306 19.62 5.72 3.00
C PHE A 306 19.52 4.19 2.81
N GLU A 307 19.57 3.66 1.59
CA GLU A 307 19.65 2.21 1.33
C GLU A 307 21.02 1.61 1.70
N MET A 308 22.04 2.46 1.85
CA MET A 308 23.25 2.13 2.59
C MET A 308 22.99 2.32 4.09
N GLU A 309 22.36 1.35 4.75
CA GLU A 309 22.26 1.36 6.21
C GLU A 309 23.66 1.12 6.80
N SER A 310 24.32 2.18 7.29
CA SER A 310 25.51 2.04 8.13
C SER A 310 25.12 2.14 9.61
N LEU A 311 24.98 1.00 10.29
CA LEU A 311 24.75 0.96 11.74
C LEU A 311 26.09 0.99 12.46
N HIS A 312 26.30 1.99 13.33
CA HIS A 312 27.43 2.04 14.25
C HIS A 312 26.96 1.76 15.68
N GLU A 313 27.23 0.56 16.18
CA GLU A 313 27.00 0.20 17.58
C GLU A 313 28.26 -0.42 18.17
N ASN A 314 28.73 0.08 19.32
CA ASN A 314 29.80 -0.53 20.12
C ASN A 314 31.10 -0.86 19.36
N GLY A 315 31.51 -0.01 18.41
CA GLY A 315 32.72 -0.21 17.59
C GLY A 315 32.55 -1.22 16.43
N ILE A 316 31.33 -1.66 16.16
CA ILE A 316 30.97 -2.49 15.02
C ILE A 316 30.20 -1.62 14.03
N GLN A 317 30.71 -1.55 12.80
CA GLN A 317 30.05 -0.94 11.66
C GLN A 317 29.47 -2.04 10.78
N VAL A 318 28.15 -2.03 10.59
CA VAL A 318 27.47 -2.94 9.67
C VAL A 318 26.96 -2.12 8.50
N THR A 319 27.25 -2.56 7.27
CA THR A 319 26.71 -1.95 6.04
C THR A 319 26.01 -3.01 5.22
N SER A 320 24.71 -2.86 5.01
CA SER A 320 23.91 -3.72 4.13
C SER A 320 23.49 -2.98 2.86
N LEU A 321 23.37 -3.74 1.78
CA LEU A 321 22.89 -3.29 0.48
C LEU A 321 21.98 -4.40 -0.07
N LYS A 322 20.77 -4.02 -0.48
CA LYS A 322 19.85 -4.91 -1.19
C LYS A 322 19.46 -4.24 -2.50
N GLU A 323 19.70 -4.91 -3.62
CA GLU A 323 19.35 -4.41 -4.95
C GLU A 323 18.61 -5.47 -5.76
N GLU A 324 17.67 -5.03 -6.59
CA GLU A 324 16.86 -5.89 -7.46
C GLU A 324 16.79 -5.29 -8.87
N TRP A 325 17.05 -6.11 -9.89
CA TRP A 325 17.11 -5.67 -11.29
C TRP A 325 16.35 -6.64 -12.21
N GLU A 326 15.80 -6.11 -13.32
CA GLU A 326 15.25 -6.92 -14.42
C GLU A 326 16.14 -6.77 -15.67
N ILE A 327 16.68 -7.88 -16.18
CA ILE A 327 17.41 -7.91 -17.44
C ILE A 327 16.45 -8.35 -18.56
N ILE A 328 16.28 -7.50 -19.57
CA ILE A 328 15.48 -7.79 -20.77
C ILE A 328 16.43 -8.27 -21.87
N THR A 329 16.31 -9.53 -22.29
CA THR A 329 17.10 -10.08 -23.41
C THR A 329 16.30 -10.06 -24.71
N GLU A 330 16.83 -9.38 -25.73
CA GLU A 330 16.36 -9.50 -27.11
C GLU A 330 17.05 -10.72 -27.77
N ASP A 331 16.44 -11.90 -27.72
CA ASP A 331 16.15 -12.75 -28.90
C ASP A 331 15.60 -14.14 -28.52
N GLN A 332 14.95 -14.75 -29.50
CA GLN A 332 14.06 -15.91 -29.45
C GLN A 332 14.71 -17.24 -29.05
N GLY A 333 13.98 -18.02 -28.24
CA GLY A 333 14.17 -19.46 -28.12
C GLY A 333 13.39 -20.03 -26.94
N ASN A 334 12.32 -20.80 -27.22
CA ASN A 334 11.62 -21.61 -26.22
C ASN A 334 12.65 -22.44 -25.43
N GLN A 335 12.88 -22.09 -24.16
CA GLN A 335 13.58 -22.95 -23.23
C GLN A 335 12.78 -23.07 -21.92
N ASP A 336 12.71 -24.32 -21.45
CA ASP A 336 11.79 -24.86 -20.47
C ASP A 336 11.58 -24.03 -19.19
N ALA A 337 10.29 -23.79 -18.88
CA ALA A 337 9.80 -23.12 -17.67
C ALA A 337 9.87 -24.00 -16.40
N ASN A 338 11.02 -24.65 -16.16
CA ASN A 338 11.21 -25.43 -14.93
C ASN A 338 12.68 -25.51 -14.49
N LYS A 339 13.29 -24.36 -14.21
CA LYS A 339 14.56 -24.28 -13.48
C LYS A 339 14.30 -23.62 -12.12
N ASN A 340 14.91 -24.17 -11.07
CA ASN A 340 14.94 -23.53 -9.75
C ASN A 340 15.81 -22.26 -9.80
N SER A 341 15.60 -21.33 -8.86
CA SER A 341 16.46 -20.15 -8.74
C SER A 341 17.93 -20.54 -8.56
N LEU A 342 18.81 -19.87 -9.29
CA LEU A 342 20.25 -20.07 -9.17
C LEU A 342 20.78 -19.12 -8.11
N VAL A 343 21.28 -19.65 -7.01
CA VAL A 343 21.86 -18.86 -5.91
C VAL A 343 23.38 -19.02 -5.93
N SER A 344 24.10 -17.90 -5.97
CA SER A 344 25.56 -17.85 -5.81
C SER A 344 25.89 -16.94 -4.65
N SER A 345 26.81 -17.34 -3.78
CA SER A 345 27.27 -16.49 -2.67
C SER A 345 28.78 -16.44 -2.60
N VAL A 346 29.31 -15.28 -2.22
CA VAL A 346 30.73 -15.05 -1.97
C VAL A 346 30.90 -14.47 -0.57
N SER A 347 31.86 -15.00 0.17
CA SER A 347 32.21 -14.51 1.50
C SER A 347 33.70 -14.20 1.54
N VAL A 348 34.06 -13.01 2.01
CA VAL A 348 35.45 -12.60 2.21
C VAL A 348 35.62 -12.18 3.66
N SER A 349 36.66 -12.69 4.32
CA SER A 349 37.00 -12.30 5.70
C SER A 349 38.47 -11.95 5.78
N GLN A 350 38.78 -10.78 6.33
CA GLN A 350 40.16 -10.37 6.61
C GLN A 350 40.53 -10.78 8.04
N GLY A 351 41.59 -11.59 8.18
CA GLY A 351 42.12 -12.02 9.47
C GLY A 351 42.90 -10.90 10.18
N PRO A 352 43.14 -11.03 11.50
CA PRO A 352 43.79 -9.98 12.29
C PRO A 352 45.24 -9.79 11.83
N SER A 353 45.55 -8.62 11.28
CA SER A 353 46.92 -8.10 11.17
C SER A 353 47.13 -7.07 12.27
N LYS A 354 48.39 -6.88 12.73
CA LYS A 354 48.73 -6.11 13.95
C LYS A 354 48.26 -4.65 14.00
N GLN A 355 47.58 -4.14 12.97
CA GLN A 355 47.04 -2.78 12.87
C GLN A 355 45.67 -2.67 12.14
N SER A 356 44.93 -3.75 11.87
CA SER A 356 43.66 -3.67 11.11
C SER A 356 42.45 -4.30 11.82
N SER A 357 41.30 -3.63 11.70
CA SER A 357 39.97 -4.09 12.12
C SER A 357 39.57 -5.44 11.51
N ARG A 358 38.74 -6.21 12.22
CA ARG A 358 38.20 -7.48 11.71
C ARG A 358 37.03 -7.16 10.77
N SER A 359 37.17 -7.44 9.48
CA SER A 359 36.12 -7.22 8.49
C SER A 359 35.64 -8.53 7.86
N LYS A 360 34.33 -8.65 7.68
CA LYS A 360 33.70 -9.76 6.96
C LYS A 360 32.64 -9.19 6.02
N ALA A 361 32.73 -9.53 4.74
CA ALA A 361 31.73 -9.21 3.74
C ALA A 361 31.12 -10.50 3.21
N HIS A 362 29.81 -10.49 2.99
CA HIS A 362 29.03 -11.56 2.41
C HIS A 362 28.13 -10.97 1.33
N ALA A 363 28.16 -11.52 0.12
CA ALA A 363 27.26 -11.13 -0.94
C ALA A 363 26.60 -12.37 -1.54
N THR A 364 25.30 -12.29 -1.78
CA THR A 364 24.47 -13.35 -2.37
C THR A 364 23.75 -12.78 -3.58
N VAL A 365 23.91 -13.45 -4.72
CA VAL A 365 23.19 -13.16 -5.95
C VAL A 365 22.19 -14.28 -6.19
N ILE A 366 20.93 -13.92 -6.39
CA ILE A 366 19.84 -14.84 -6.70
C ILE A 366 19.35 -14.51 -8.10
N VAL A 367 19.46 -15.47 -9.02
CA VAL A 367 18.95 -15.35 -10.38
C VAL A 367 17.67 -16.19 -10.45
N HIS A 368 16.53 -15.52 -10.56
CA HIS A 368 15.22 -16.18 -10.63
C HIS A 368 15.00 -16.82 -12.00
N PRO A 369 14.05 -17.74 -12.17
CA PRO A 369 13.77 -18.32 -13.49
C PRO A 369 13.25 -17.24 -14.44
N GLN A 370 13.69 -17.30 -15.72
CA GLN A 370 13.25 -16.33 -16.73
C GLN A 370 11.73 -16.47 -16.95
N ASN A 371 11.02 -15.34 -16.92
CA ASN A 371 9.58 -15.29 -17.18
C ASN A 371 9.29 -14.23 -18.25
N GLU A 372 8.61 -14.62 -19.32
CA GLU A 372 8.22 -13.72 -20.43
C GLU A 372 9.37 -12.85 -21.00
N GLY A 373 10.57 -13.43 -21.15
CA GLY A 373 11.74 -12.73 -21.69
C GLY A 373 12.46 -11.82 -20.69
N LYS A 374 11.97 -11.73 -19.46
CA LYS A 374 12.58 -10.97 -18.36
C LYS A 374 13.31 -11.90 -17.39
N GLN A 375 14.52 -11.52 -17.05
CA GLN A 375 15.40 -12.23 -16.13
C GLN A 375 15.55 -11.40 -14.86
N HIS A 376 14.91 -11.82 -13.77
CA HIS A 376 14.98 -11.12 -12.48
C HIS A 376 16.22 -11.57 -11.69
N VAL A 377 16.97 -10.60 -11.15
CA VAL A 377 18.19 -10.81 -10.38
C VAL A 377 18.14 -9.99 -9.10
N GLU A 378 18.32 -10.64 -7.96
CA GLU A 378 18.42 -10.04 -6.63
C GLU A 378 19.88 -10.12 -6.15
N LEU A 379 20.41 -9.02 -5.61
CA LEU A 379 21.71 -8.93 -4.97
C LEU A 379 21.52 -8.49 -3.51
N ASN A 380 22.00 -9.31 -2.59
CA ASN A 380 22.06 -9.01 -1.16
C ASN A 380 23.52 -8.95 -0.73
N ALA A 381 24.01 -7.82 -0.25
CA ALA A 381 25.36 -7.67 0.29
C ALA A 381 25.33 -7.15 1.73
N ILE A 382 26.14 -7.75 2.59
CA ILE A 382 26.29 -7.39 4.00
C ILE A 382 27.78 -7.33 4.30
N SER A 383 28.24 -6.23 4.90
CA SER A 383 29.59 -6.08 5.41
C SER A 383 29.56 -5.71 6.88
N VAL A 384 30.52 -6.24 7.62
CA VAL A 384 30.71 -5.99 9.05
C VAL A 384 32.18 -5.67 9.26
N SER A 385 32.48 -4.51 9.83
CA SER A 385 33.82 -4.10 10.29
C SER A 385 33.79 -3.86 11.80
N ILE A 386 34.81 -4.34 12.50
CA ILE A 386 34.99 -4.15 13.95
C ILE A 386 36.23 -3.30 14.17
N ASP A 387 36.05 -2.05 14.57
CA ASP A 387 37.16 -1.15 14.90
C ASP A 387 37.87 -1.65 16.16
N ALA A 388 39.19 -1.79 16.06
CA ALA A 388 40.02 -2.09 17.21
C ALA A 388 40.09 -0.81 18.07
N GLN A 389 39.36 -0.78 19.19
CA GLN A 389 39.48 0.30 20.17
C GLN A 389 40.94 0.37 20.65
N SER A 390 41.58 1.52 20.43
CA SER A 390 42.90 1.88 20.96
C SER A 390 42.80 2.36 22.40
#